data_AF-A0A439GLN0-F1
#
_entry.id   AF-A0A439GLN0-F1
#
_cell.length_a   1.000
_cell.length_b   1.000
_cell.length_c   1.000
_cell.angle_alpha   90.00
_cell.angle_beta   90.00
_cell.angle_gamma   90.00
#
_symmetry.space_group_name_H-M   'P 1'
#
loop_
_entity.id
_entity.type
_entity.pdbx_description
1 polymer ?
#
loop_
_entity_poly.entity_id
_entity_poly.type
_entity_poly.pdbx_seq_one_letter_code
_entity_poly.pdbx_strand_id
1 'polypeptide(L)'
;MNVCAVPFPSHIDELAEAGLTPVPGETVQCPYIHEAPIAFECRRHLTLGLGKSREIVLGEVTRMHIREDLVDQERFYIDQLGLDAIGRMGGHGYATTREQFDLPTMSHEQWLGRKPTSQERRSSDREAGLAVE
;
A
#
# COMPACT_ATOMS: atom_id res chain seq x y z
N MET A 1 0.06 -1.42 -16.47
CA MET A 1 -0.82 -2.05 -15.46
C MET A 1 -2.29 -2.10 -15.84
N ASN A 2 -2.99 -1.00 -16.18
CA ASN A 2 -4.42 -1.10 -16.52
C ASN A 2 -4.72 -1.95 -17.77
N VAL A 3 -3.77 -2.01 -18.72
CA VAL A 3 -3.84 -2.91 -19.89
C VAL A 3 -3.92 -4.38 -19.46
N CYS A 4 -3.13 -4.80 -18.47
CA CYS A 4 -3.14 -6.17 -17.94
C CYS A 4 -4.44 -6.55 -17.21
N ALA A 5 -5.38 -5.61 -17.03
CA ALA A 5 -6.70 -5.91 -16.46
C ALA A 5 -7.77 -6.21 -17.53
N VAL A 6 -7.42 -6.11 -18.82
CA VAL A 6 -8.27 -6.59 -19.92
C VAL A 6 -8.43 -8.10 -19.78
N PRO A 7 -9.65 -8.66 -19.95
CA PRO A 7 -9.90 -10.10 -19.82
C PRO A 7 -9.39 -10.86 -21.04
N PHE A 8 -8.07 -10.89 -21.20
CA PHE A 8 -7.41 -11.61 -22.27
C PHE A 8 -7.66 -13.13 -22.15
N PRO A 9 -7.67 -13.87 -23.27
CA PRO A 9 -7.61 -15.32 -23.24
C PRO A 9 -6.33 -15.81 -22.54
N SER A 10 -6.39 -17.00 -21.92
CA SER A 10 -5.32 -17.56 -21.07
C SER A 10 -3.97 -17.85 -21.76
N HIS A 11 -3.89 -17.68 -23.07
CA HIS A 11 -2.67 -17.91 -23.86
C HIS A 11 -1.99 -16.62 -24.31
N ILE A 12 -2.58 -15.47 -23.98
CA ILE A 12 -2.02 -14.15 -24.29
C ILE A 12 -1.16 -13.70 -23.10
N ASP A 13 0.03 -13.19 -23.40
CA ASP A 13 0.93 -12.60 -22.42
C ASP A 13 0.55 -11.13 -22.18
N GLU A 14 -0.02 -10.83 -21.01
CA GLU A 14 -0.45 -9.46 -20.69
C GLU A 14 0.70 -8.49 -20.49
N LEU A 15 1.93 -8.96 -20.19
CA LEU A 15 3.10 -8.08 -20.09
C LEU A 15 3.48 -7.58 -21.48
N ALA A 16 3.47 -8.46 -22.48
CA ALA A 16 3.75 -8.10 -23.87
C ALA A 16 2.72 -7.08 -24.40
N GLU A 17 1.42 -7.33 -24.17
CA GLU A 17 0.34 -6.39 -24.56
C GLU A 17 0.46 -5.02 -23.88
N ALA A 18 0.99 -5.00 -22.65
CA ALA A 18 1.21 -3.76 -21.90
C ALA A 18 2.55 -3.08 -22.22
N GLY A 19 3.42 -3.68 -23.04
CA GLY A 19 4.76 -3.18 -23.34
C GLY A 19 5.69 -3.17 -22.13
N LEU A 20 5.52 -4.12 -21.21
CA LEU A 20 6.32 -4.27 -19.99
C LEU A 20 7.45 -5.28 -20.20
N THR A 21 8.60 -5.04 -19.57
CA THR A 21 9.78 -5.88 -19.77
C THR A 21 9.92 -6.89 -18.62
N PRO A 22 9.75 -8.21 -18.88
CA PRO A 22 9.98 -9.22 -17.86
C PRO A 22 11.48 -9.42 -17.61
N VAL A 23 11.87 -9.46 -16.33
CA VAL A 23 13.24 -9.73 -15.88
C VAL A 23 13.25 -11.01 -15.05
N PRO A 24 14.19 -11.96 -15.29
CA PRO A 24 14.27 -13.19 -14.50
C PRO A 24 14.42 -12.91 -13.00
N GLY A 25 13.69 -13.65 -12.17
CA GLY A 25 13.90 -13.66 -10.73
C GLY A 25 15.24 -14.30 -10.34
N GLU A 26 15.77 -13.91 -9.19
CA GLU A 26 17.04 -14.41 -8.64
C GLU A 26 16.83 -15.50 -7.59
N THR A 27 15.74 -15.46 -6.81
CA THR A 27 15.42 -16.43 -5.75
C THR A 27 14.21 -17.31 -6.06
N VAL A 28 13.40 -16.92 -7.06
CA VAL A 28 12.29 -17.69 -7.63
C VAL A 28 12.30 -17.66 -9.18
N GLN A 29 11.59 -18.59 -9.81
CA GLN A 29 11.53 -18.70 -11.29
C GLN A 29 10.61 -17.66 -11.94
N CYS A 30 9.67 -17.09 -11.18
CA CYS A 30 8.72 -16.10 -11.69
C CYS A 30 9.49 -14.80 -12.02
N PRO A 31 9.30 -14.20 -13.21
CA PRO A 31 9.92 -12.93 -13.54
C PRO A 31 9.28 -11.78 -12.75
N TYR A 32 10.00 -10.66 -12.66
CA TYR A 32 9.46 -9.37 -12.22
C TYR A 32 9.45 -8.36 -13.38
N ILE A 33 8.78 -7.22 -13.19
CA ILE A 33 8.64 -6.18 -14.22
C ILE A 33 9.75 -5.14 -14.04
N HIS A 34 10.57 -4.91 -15.06
CA HIS A 34 11.68 -3.95 -15.03
C HIS A 34 11.22 -2.53 -14.69
N GLU A 35 10.08 -2.11 -15.23
CA GLU A 35 9.54 -0.75 -15.05
C GLU A 35 8.97 -0.53 -13.63
N ALA A 36 8.83 -1.58 -12.82
CA ALA A 36 8.34 -1.44 -11.45
C ALA A 36 9.42 -0.79 -10.56
N PRO A 37 9.10 0.29 -9.83
CA PRO A 37 10.07 0.93 -8.93
C PRO A 37 10.50 0.01 -7.78
N ILE A 38 9.62 -0.90 -7.38
CA ILE A 38 9.85 -1.94 -6.38
C ILE A 38 9.17 -3.23 -6.84
N ALA A 39 9.86 -4.36 -6.73
CA ALA A 39 9.29 -5.69 -6.94
C ALA A 39 9.73 -6.66 -5.85
N PHE A 40 8.84 -7.56 -5.45
CA PHE A 40 9.13 -8.60 -4.46
C PHE A 40 9.11 -9.98 -5.09
N GLU A 41 10.17 -10.74 -4.88
CA GLU A 41 10.19 -12.16 -5.18
C GLU A 41 9.64 -12.94 -3.98
N CYS A 42 8.51 -13.60 -4.20
CA CYS A 42 7.78 -14.27 -3.14
C CYS A 42 7.71 -15.78 -3.35
N ARG A 43 7.89 -16.54 -2.28
CA ARG A 43 7.51 -17.96 -2.22
C ARG A 43 6.14 -18.08 -1.57
N ARG A 44 5.26 -18.91 -2.14
CA ARG A 44 3.94 -19.15 -1.56
C ARG A 44 4.11 -19.82 -0.19
N HIS A 45 3.61 -19.16 0.85
CA HIS A 45 3.61 -19.66 2.22
C HIS A 45 2.30 -20.40 2.53
N LEU A 46 1.15 -19.80 2.21
CA LEU A 46 -0.17 -20.38 2.46
C LEU A 46 -1.20 -19.84 1.46
N THR A 47 -2.21 -20.66 1.12
CA THR A 47 -3.41 -20.21 0.41
C THR A 47 -4.64 -20.52 1.25
N LEU A 48 -5.48 -19.52 1.48
CA LEU A 48 -6.77 -19.65 2.16
C LEU A 48 -7.90 -19.51 1.15
N GLY A 49 -8.66 -20.58 0.93
CA GLY A 49 -9.84 -20.54 0.07
C GLY A 49 -11.01 -19.81 0.72
N LEU A 50 -11.58 -18.84 0.01
CA LEU A 50 -12.76 -18.07 0.43
C LEU A 50 -13.94 -18.36 -0.51
N GLY A 51 -14.46 -19.59 -0.42
CA GLY A 51 -15.51 -20.07 -1.32
C GLY A 51 -14.96 -20.56 -2.66
N LYS A 52 -15.73 -20.42 -3.75
CA LYS A 52 -15.41 -21.05 -5.05
C LYS A 52 -14.53 -20.21 -5.97
N SER A 53 -14.46 -18.90 -5.76
CA SER A 53 -13.87 -17.95 -6.73
C SER A 53 -12.95 -16.92 -6.10
N ARG A 54 -12.60 -17.08 -4.81
CA ARG A 54 -11.75 -16.15 -4.09
C ARG A 54 -10.78 -16.91 -3.22
N GLU A 55 -9.55 -16.44 -3.20
CA GLU A 55 -8.48 -16.98 -2.37
C GLU A 55 -7.67 -15.83 -1.79
N ILE A 56 -7.12 -16.03 -0.59
CA ILE A 56 -6.05 -15.19 -0.04
C ILE A 56 -4.76 -15.99 -0.19
N VAL A 57 -3.77 -15.41 -0.88
CA VAL A 57 -2.44 -16.00 -1.02
C VAL A 57 -1.46 -15.22 -0.14
N LEU A 58 -0.87 -15.92 0.83
CA LEU A 58 0.20 -15.39 1.70
C LEU A 58 1.55 -15.80 1.10
N GLY A 59 2.39 -14.81 0.81
CA GLY A 59 3.73 -15.01 0.28
C GLY A 59 4.80 -14.59 1.29
N GLU A 60 5.89 -15.35 1.35
CA GLU A 60 7.12 -14.98 2.04
C GLU A 60 8.03 -14.24 1.06
N VAL A 61 8.42 -13.01 1.39
CA VAL A 61 9.35 -12.21 0.59
C VAL A 61 10.75 -12.79 0.76
N THR A 62 11.30 -13.32 -0.34
CA THR A 62 12.66 -13.88 -0.38
C THR A 62 13.67 -12.90 -0.96
N ARG A 63 13.21 -11.93 -1.76
CA ARG A 63 14.04 -10.85 -2.28
C ARG A 63 13.20 -9.62 -2.60
N MET A 64 13.83 -8.46 -2.54
CA MET A 64 13.28 -7.17 -2.92
C MET A 64 14.21 -6.53 -3.96
N HIS A 65 13.65 -6.12 -5.09
CA HIS A 65 14.30 -5.29 -6.10
C HIS A 65 13.77 -3.87 -5.93
N ILE A 66 14.68 -2.90 -5.80
CA ILE A 66 14.34 -1.49 -5.57
C ILE A 66 15.18 -0.68 -6.53
N ARG A 67 14.57 0.31 -7.18
CA ARG A 67 15.30 1.30 -7.97
C ARG A 67 16.28 2.05 -7.06
N GLU A 68 17.53 2.13 -7.46
CA GLU A 68 18.62 2.60 -6.58
C GLU A 68 18.41 4.01 -6.03
N ASP A 69 17.78 4.89 -6.81
CA ASP A 69 17.43 6.27 -6.44
C ASP A 69 16.30 6.37 -5.40
N LEU A 70 15.64 5.26 -5.05
CA LEU A 70 14.51 5.22 -4.12
C LEU A 70 14.86 4.69 -2.73
N VAL A 71 16.13 4.33 -2.47
CA VAL A 71 16.52 3.76 -1.18
C VAL A 71 17.72 4.50 -0.60
N ASP A 72 17.57 4.95 0.64
CA ASP A 72 18.69 5.36 1.48
C ASP A 72 19.51 4.11 1.83
N GLN A 73 20.69 3.99 1.23
CA GLN A 73 21.57 2.82 1.38
C GLN A 73 22.17 2.69 2.79
N GLU A 74 22.15 3.75 3.61
CA GLU A 74 22.66 3.70 4.98
C GLU A 74 21.57 3.28 5.97
N ARG A 75 20.35 3.83 5.79
CA ARG A 75 19.22 3.62 6.71
C ARG A 75 18.26 2.52 6.26
N PHE A 76 18.39 2.07 5.02
CA PHE A 76 17.45 1.18 4.34
C PHE A 76 16.02 1.72 4.34
N TYR A 77 15.88 3.04 4.18
CA TYR A 77 14.58 3.71 4.10
C TYR A 77 14.21 4.00 2.66
N ILE A 78 12.95 3.80 2.31
CA ILE A 78 12.44 4.06 0.97
C ILE A 78 11.99 5.52 0.86
N ASP A 79 12.39 6.19 -0.22
CA ASP A 79 11.81 7.47 -0.61
C ASP A 79 10.37 7.25 -1.11
N GLN A 80 9.42 7.50 -0.21
CA GLN A 80 8.00 7.31 -0.45
C GLN A 80 7.42 8.33 -1.44
N LEU A 81 8.04 9.51 -1.57
CA LEU A 81 7.62 10.52 -2.54
C LEU A 81 8.14 10.16 -3.93
N GLY A 82 9.41 9.77 -4.02
CA GLY A 82 10.04 9.28 -5.26
C GLY A 82 9.39 8.01 -5.80
N LEU A 83 8.87 7.15 -4.92
CA LEU A 83 8.14 5.93 -5.30
C LEU A 83 6.87 6.24 -6.14
N ASP A 84 6.24 7.40 -5.91
CA ASP A 84 5.03 7.86 -6.62
C ASP A 84 3.95 6.78 -6.78
N ALA A 85 3.68 6.06 -5.70
CA ALA A 85 2.71 4.99 -5.70
C ALA A 85 1.30 5.49 -6.01
N ILE A 86 0.47 4.60 -6.57
CA ILE A 86 -0.95 4.86 -6.79
C ILE A 86 -1.81 3.95 -5.90
N GLY A 87 -2.83 4.53 -5.28
CA GLY A 87 -3.87 3.82 -4.56
C GLY A 87 -5.04 3.49 -5.49
N ARG A 88 -5.64 2.31 -5.32
CA ARG A 88 -6.89 1.94 -5.99
C ARG A 88 -8.10 2.38 -5.17
N MET A 89 -9.03 3.08 -5.80
CA MET A 89 -10.29 3.50 -5.19
C MET A 89 -11.48 2.66 -5.72
N GLY A 90 -12.69 2.96 -5.25
CA GLY A 90 -13.91 2.33 -5.74
C GLY A 90 -14.13 2.55 -7.25
N GLY A 91 -14.69 1.54 -7.92
CA GLY A 91 -14.92 1.58 -9.37
C GLY A 91 -13.61 1.66 -10.17
N HIS A 92 -13.54 2.63 -11.09
CA HIS A 92 -12.35 2.91 -11.91
C HIS A 92 -11.44 4.01 -11.32
N GLY A 93 -11.71 4.48 -10.09
CA GLY A 93 -10.94 5.56 -9.48
C GLY A 93 -9.55 5.12 -9.01
N TYR A 94 -8.58 6.02 -9.15
CA TYR A 94 -7.23 5.90 -8.59
C TYR A 94 -6.86 7.20 -7.88
N ALA A 95 -5.96 7.12 -6.90
CA ALA A 95 -5.41 8.26 -6.19
C ALA A 95 -3.89 8.22 -6.24
N THR A 96 -3.25 9.38 -6.38
CA THR A 96 -1.78 9.52 -6.25
C THR A 96 -1.39 9.71 -4.80
N THR A 97 -0.18 9.32 -4.40
CA THR A 97 0.36 9.62 -3.06
C THR A 97 1.11 10.95 -3.00
N ARG A 98 0.73 11.99 -3.76
CA ARG A 98 1.52 13.24 -3.83
C ARG A 98 1.24 14.22 -2.68
N GLU A 99 0.07 14.14 -2.06
CA GLU A 99 -0.34 15.00 -0.95
C GLU A 99 -0.12 14.27 0.38
N GLN A 100 1.12 14.22 0.86
CA GLN A 100 1.50 13.54 2.10
C GLN A 100 1.82 14.55 3.21
N PHE A 101 1.58 14.15 4.46
CA PHE A 101 2.04 14.87 5.64
C PHE A 101 2.42 13.86 6.73
N ASP A 102 3.40 14.22 7.55
CA ASP A 102 3.78 13.41 8.69
C ASP A 102 2.82 13.63 9.85
N LEU A 103 2.27 12.53 10.37
CA LEU A 103 1.47 12.52 11.59
C LEU A 103 2.13 11.60 12.61
N PRO A 104 3.13 12.09 13.37
CA PRO A 104 3.83 11.26 14.32
C PRO A 104 2.90 10.78 15.44
N THR A 105 3.01 9.50 15.78
CA THR A 105 2.29 8.92 16.91
C THR A 105 2.70 9.64 18.21
N MET A 106 1.71 10.20 18.91
CA MET A 106 1.95 10.82 20.20
C MET A 106 2.45 9.80 21.22
N SER A 107 3.33 10.23 22.12
CA SER A 107 3.65 9.45 23.32
C SER A 107 2.42 9.39 24.25
N HIS A 108 2.41 8.39 25.13
CA HIS A 108 1.34 8.27 26.13
C HIS A 108 1.24 9.52 27.02
N GLU A 109 2.37 10.15 27.36
CA GLU A 109 2.42 11.38 28.15
C GLU A 109 1.80 12.58 27.40
N GLN A 110 2.18 12.75 26.12
CA GLN A 110 1.60 13.79 25.26
C GLN A 110 0.08 13.62 25.14
N TRP A 111 -0.39 12.38 25.05
CA TRP A 111 -1.82 12.09 25.04
C TRP A 111 -2.50 12.45 26.37
N LEU A 112 -1.90 12.11 27.51
CA LEU A 112 -2.44 12.45 28.83
C LEU A 112 -2.55 13.96 29.03
N GLY A 113 -1.56 14.74 28.59
CA GLY A 113 -1.59 16.20 28.64
C GLY A 113 -2.67 16.83 27.74
N ARG A 114 -3.15 16.13 26.71
CA ARG A 114 -4.22 16.56 25.80
C ARG A 114 -5.62 16.09 26.21
N LYS A 115 -5.76 15.15 27.15
CA LYS A 115 -7.07 14.66 27.56
C LYS A 115 -7.88 15.83 28.13
N PRO A 116 -9.05 16.17 27.56
CA PRO A 116 -9.90 17.20 28.14
C PRO A 116 -10.22 16.79 29.58
N THR A 117 -10.09 17.75 30.49
CA THR A 117 -10.39 17.53 31.89
C THR A 117 -11.87 17.15 32.04
N SER A 118 -12.22 16.48 33.13
CA SER A 118 -13.61 16.12 33.42
C SER A 118 -14.53 17.34 33.57
N GLN A 119 -13.98 18.55 33.73
CA GLN A 119 -14.71 19.82 33.69
C GLN A 119 -15.03 20.27 32.26
N GLU A 120 -14.07 20.18 31.33
CA GLU A 120 -14.24 20.60 29.93
C GLU A 120 -15.18 19.70 29.15
N ARG A 121 -15.24 18.40 29.48
CA ARG A 121 -16.24 17.48 28.91
C ARG A 121 -17.67 17.81 29.35
N ARG A 122 -17.85 18.25 30.60
CA ARG A 122 -19.17 18.63 31.11
C ARG A 122 -19.67 19.98 30.58
N SER A 123 -18.77 20.88 30.18
CA SER A 123 -19.16 22.13 29.51
C SER A 123 -19.52 21.89 28.05
N SER A 124 -18.76 21.06 27.31
CA SER A 124 -19.09 20.71 25.92
C SER A 124 -20.44 19.98 25.81
N ASP A 125 -20.75 19.09 26.75
CA ASP A 125 -22.03 18.36 26.76
C ASP A 125 -23.22 19.29 27.10
N ARG A 126 -22.99 20.36 27.87
CA ARG A 126 -24.02 21.38 28.17
C ARG A 126 -24.26 22.35 27.02
N GLU A 127 -23.21 22.77 26.30
CA GLU A 127 -23.35 23.61 25.10
C GLU A 127 -23.99 22.84 23.93
N ALA A 128 -23.64 21.56 23.74
CA ALA A 128 -24.28 20.71 22.73
C ALA A 128 -25.77 20.45 23.03
N GLY A 129 -26.17 20.42 24.31
CA GLY A 129 -27.56 20.32 24.72
C GLY A 129 -28.39 21.60 24.56
N LEU A 130 -27.75 22.77 24.43
CA LEU A 130 -28.41 24.08 24.26
C LEU A 130 -28.66 24.44 22.78
N ALA A 131 -28.04 23.74 21.83
CA ALA A 131 -28.17 24.01 20.39
C ALA A 131 -29.30 23.22 19.71
N VAL A 132 -30.16 22.53 20.47
CA VAL A 132 -31.27 21.69 19.99
C VAL A 132 -32.66 22.29 20.31
N GLU A 133 -32.72 23.51 20.84
CA GLU A 133 -33.98 24.26 21.03
C GLU A 133 -34.18 25.37 19.99
#